data_AF-A0A1E4IDG1-F1
#
_entry.id   AF-A0A1E4IDG1-F1
#
_cell.length_a   1.000
_cell.length_b   1.000
_cell.length_c   1.000
_cell.angle_alpha   90.00
_cell.angle_beta   90.00
_cell.angle_gamma   90.00
#
_symmetry.space_group_name_H-M   'P 1'
#
loop_
_entity.id
_entity.type
_entity.pdbx_description
1 polymer ?
#
loop_
_entity_poly.entity_id
_entity_poly.type
_entity_poly.pdbx_seq_one_letter_code
_entity_poly.pdbx_strand_id
1 'polypeptide(L)'
;MRRKPKRLDVAPDLFTQGAGPPVVAELNPQRGDDDPALPPGGQGVLVTAQKARQRDLAELLENAQPDPAVVSMAHAIARRLSVRRRPRDTRAERGSGALVSMPYAYRSDDIDLDRTIEMLAERPVPEDTDVIVRERTSSRRAAVLIVDVSGSMRGEKMRIAAATVAALSTDLSGAGDQLALVAFWSDAALLKGLTHVTPPGKLLDTMLRIPARGLTNVGFGLSVGAAELARSAARRRTAILLTDAVHNAGPDPRDLAGRFPELHVLLETDGEHDLPLGRDLARLGHGTLHQVATHRDVAPALNRILNR
;
A
#
# COMPACT_ATOMS: atom_id res chain seq x y z
N MET A 1 -2.91 16.51 26.13
CA MET A 1 -2.80 15.34 27.03
C MET A 1 -2.66 14.08 26.17
N ARG A 2 -1.67 13.22 26.44
CA ARG A 2 -1.46 11.98 25.68
C ARG A 2 -2.49 10.94 26.16
N ARG A 3 -3.51 10.63 25.35
CA ARG A 3 -4.53 9.64 25.71
C ARG A 3 -3.86 8.26 25.85
N LYS A 4 -4.14 7.53 26.93
CA LYS A 4 -3.67 6.14 27.06
C LYS A 4 -4.47 5.27 26.08
N PRO A 5 -3.82 4.43 25.24
CA PRO A 5 -4.54 3.50 24.38
C PRO A 5 -5.42 2.57 25.22
N LYS A 6 -6.64 2.31 24.75
CA LYS A 6 -7.49 1.28 25.33
C LYS A 6 -6.89 -0.08 25.01
N ARG A 7 -6.81 -0.95 26.03
CA ARG A 7 -6.53 -2.37 25.81
C ARG A 7 -7.73 -2.96 25.06
N LEU A 8 -7.47 -3.77 24.04
CA LEU A 8 -8.52 -4.54 23.36
C LEU A 8 -8.62 -5.88 24.09
N ASP A 9 -9.75 -6.12 24.74
CA ASP A 9 -10.02 -7.36 25.49
C ASP A 9 -10.43 -8.52 24.57
N VAL A 10 -10.62 -8.24 23.29
CA VAL A 10 -11.01 -9.20 22.24
C VAL A 10 -9.98 -9.14 21.11
N ALA A 11 -9.54 -10.31 20.64
CA ALA A 11 -8.64 -10.40 19.49
C ALA A 11 -9.30 -9.81 18.22
N PRO A 12 -8.59 -8.96 17.46
CA PRO A 12 -9.15 -8.25 16.31
C PRO A 12 -9.49 -9.21 15.16
N ASP A 13 -10.47 -8.81 14.36
CA ASP A 13 -10.85 -9.52 13.14
C ASP A 13 -10.00 -9.08 11.94
N LEU A 14 -9.75 -9.97 10.98
CA LEU A 14 -9.18 -9.65 9.68
C LEU A 14 -10.15 -10.05 8.57
N PHE A 15 -10.62 -9.07 7.82
CA PHE A 15 -11.54 -9.25 6.71
C PHE A 15 -10.77 -9.41 5.39
N THR A 16 -11.00 -10.49 4.63
CA THR A 16 -10.28 -10.78 3.38
C THR A 16 -11.23 -11.20 2.26
N GLN A 17 -10.91 -10.89 1.00
CA GLN A 17 -11.60 -11.49 -0.15
C GLN A 17 -11.05 -12.89 -0.45
N GLY A 18 -11.91 -13.91 -0.34
CA GLY A 18 -11.62 -15.29 -0.74
C GLY A 18 -10.69 -16.06 0.22
N ALA A 19 -10.46 -17.34 -0.12
CA ALA A 19 -9.62 -18.27 0.63
C ALA A 19 -8.11 -18.02 0.40
N GLY A 20 -7.63 -16.84 0.83
CA GLY A 20 -6.19 -16.59 0.98
C GLY A 20 -5.63 -17.30 2.21
N PRO A 21 -4.33 -17.67 2.23
CA PRO A 21 -3.69 -18.19 3.43
C PRO A 21 -3.82 -17.16 4.57
N PRO A 22 -4.05 -17.60 5.82
CA PRO A 22 -4.33 -16.69 6.92
C PRO A 22 -3.14 -15.76 7.17
N VAL A 23 -3.39 -14.45 7.08
CA VAL A 23 -2.39 -13.44 7.43
C VAL A 23 -2.29 -13.39 8.95
N VAL A 24 -1.34 -14.15 9.50
CA VAL A 24 -1.08 -14.17 10.95
C VAL A 24 -0.38 -12.87 11.35
N ALA A 25 -1.11 -12.02 12.05
CA ALA A 25 -0.67 -10.72 12.54
C ALA A 25 -0.24 -10.83 14.00
N GLU A 26 1.05 -10.67 14.28
CA GLU A 26 1.56 -10.65 15.65
C GLU A 26 1.24 -9.32 16.35
N LEU A 27 0.67 -9.43 17.55
CA LEU A 27 0.64 -8.38 18.55
C LEU A 27 1.46 -8.90 19.74
N ASN A 28 2.57 -8.19 20.01
CA ASN A 28 3.79 -8.60 20.73
C ASN A 28 3.55 -9.48 22.00
N PRO A 29 4.22 -10.64 22.18
CA PRO A 29 4.22 -11.35 23.45
C PRO A 29 4.86 -10.49 24.55
N GLN A 30 4.26 -10.45 25.75
CA GLN A 30 4.93 -9.86 26.90
C GLN A 30 6.12 -10.75 27.27
N ARG A 31 7.30 -10.14 27.37
CA ARG A 31 8.55 -10.78 27.82
C ARG A 31 8.38 -11.31 29.25
N GLY A 32 8.23 -12.62 29.40
CA GLY A 32 8.05 -13.30 30.68
C GLY A 32 8.46 -14.77 30.57
N ASP A 33 9.56 -15.09 31.24
CA ASP A 33 10.16 -16.38 31.64
C ASP A 33 10.33 -17.53 30.63
N ASP A 34 11.47 -18.21 30.77
CA ASP A 34 11.94 -19.30 29.91
C ASP A 34 11.21 -20.63 30.18
N ASP A 35 10.92 -21.39 29.12
CA ASP A 35 10.71 -22.85 29.19
C ASP A 35 11.21 -23.55 27.90
N PRO A 36 12.27 -24.38 27.95
CA PRO A 36 12.98 -24.85 26.76
C PRO A 36 12.64 -26.29 26.33
N ALA A 37 11.56 -26.49 25.56
CA ALA A 37 11.33 -27.78 24.88
C ALA A 37 10.40 -27.71 23.64
N LEU A 38 10.96 -27.81 22.43
CA LEU A 38 10.38 -28.48 21.24
C LEU A 38 11.41 -28.50 20.07
N PRO A 39 11.49 -29.57 19.25
CA PRO A 39 12.56 -29.75 18.26
C PRO A 39 12.26 -29.08 16.90
N PRO A 40 13.29 -28.79 16.08
CA PRO A 40 13.13 -28.12 14.79
C PRO A 40 12.72 -29.08 13.66
N GLY A 41 11.74 -28.69 12.84
CA GLY A 41 11.39 -29.46 11.63
C GLY A 41 10.46 -28.75 10.66
N GLY A 42 10.86 -28.70 9.39
CA GLY A 42 9.97 -28.52 8.24
C GLY A 42 9.58 -27.08 7.87
N GLN A 43 9.71 -26.74 6.58
CA GLN A 43 9.36 -25.44 6.00
C GLN A 43 7.94 -24.97 6.32
N GLY A 44 7.83 -23.98 7.21
CA GLY A 44 6.65 -23.16 7.42
C GLY A 44 7.02 -21.98 8.32
N VAL A 45 6.84 -20.75 7.85
CA VAL A 45 7.15 -19.56 8.66
C VAL A 45 6.12 -19.45 9.78
N LEU A 46 6.55 -19.74 11.01
CA LEU A 46 5.71 -19.80 12.20
C LEU A 46 6.25 -18.80 13.23
N VAL A 47 5.46 -17.75 13.52
CA VAL A 47 5.75 -16.74 14.56
C VAL A 47 4.42 -16.24 15.18
N THR A 48 4.44 -15.68 16.40
CA THR A 48 3.37 -15.84 17.42
C THR A 48 3.05 -14.55 18.22
N ALA A 49 1.90 -14.42 18.90
CA ALA A 49 0.91 -15.43 19.27
C ALA A 49 -0.57 -15.07 19.03
N GLN A 50 -0.96 -13.79 18.94
CA GLN A 50 -2.38 -13.44 18.78
C GLN A 50 -2.89 -13.84 17.38
N LYS A 51 -3.81 -14.81 17.33
CA LYS A 51 -4.50 -15.20 16.10
C LYS A 51 -5.64 -14.22 15.84
N ALA A 52 -5.48 -13.35 14.86
CA ALA A 52 -6.60 -12.62 14.28
C ALA A 52 -7.65 -13.59 13.74
N ARG A 53 -8.94 -13.27 13.91
CA ARG A 53 -10.02 -14.09 13.34
C ARG A 53 -10.27 -13.68 11.90
N GLN A 54 -10.01 -14.58 10.95
CA GLN A 54 -10.30 -14.33 9.55
C GLN A 54 -11.82 -14.40 9.30
N ARG A 55 -12.36 -13.41 8.59
CA ARG A 55 -13.77 -13.33 8.18
C ARG A 55 -13.88 -12.93 6.72
N ASP A 56 -15.02 -13.21 6.09
CA ASP A 56 -15.26 -12.75 4.71
C ASP A 56 -15.45 -11.23 4.70
N LEU A 57 -14.80 -10.54 3.76
CA LEU A 57 -15.00 -9.10 3.58
C LEU A 57 -16.47 -8.74 3.36
N ALA A 58 -17.28 -9.60 2.74
CA ALA A 58 -18.71 -9.38 2.55
C ALA A 58 -19.49 -9.19 3.87
N GLU A 59 -19.03 -9.76 4.99
CA GLU A 59 -19.66 -9.58 6.32
C GLU A 59 -19.44 -8.16 6.89
N LEU A 60 -18.38 -7.47 6.45
CA LEU A 60 -18.04 -6.13 6.92
C LEU A 60 -18.81 -5.03 6.18
N LEU A 61 -19.05 -5.22 4.88
CA LEU A 61 -19.49 -4.15 4.00
C LEU A 61 -20.97 -3.83 4.23
N GLU A 62 -21.26 -2.58 4.57
CA GLU A 62 -22.64 -2.14 4.70
C GLU A 62 -23.39 -2.26 3.35
N ASN A 63 -24.69 -2.52 3.44
CA ASN A 63 -25.61 -2.43 2.29
C ASN A 63 -26.00 -0.98 1.95
N ALA A 64 -25.54 -0.01 2.75
CA ALA A 64 -25.65 1.40 2.43
C ALA A 64 -24.88 1.71 1.14
N GLN A 65 -25.55 2.38 0.18
CA GLN A 65 -24.85 2.93 -0.97
C GLN A 65 -23.99 4.11 -0.52
N PRO A 66 -22.69 4.14 -0.86
CA PRO A 66 -21.87 5.34 -0.72
C PRO A 66 -22.51 6.54 -1.41
N ASP A 67 -22.33 7.73 -0.86
CA ASP A 67 -22.83 8.97 -1.47
C ASP A 67 -22.34 9.08 -2.92
N PRO A 68 -23.24 9.17 -3.92
CA PRO A 68 -22.86 9.15 -5.34
C PRO A 68 -22.00 10.37 -5.73
N ALA A 69 -22.13 11.51 -5.05
CA ALA A 69 -21.26 12.67 -5.26
C ALA A 69 -19.83 12.38 -4.78
N VAL A 70 -19.71 11.66 -3.66
CA VAL A 70 -18.44 11.23 -3.06
C VAL A 70 -17.74 10.19 -3.95
N VAL A 71 -18.46 9.17 -4.44
CA VAL A 71 -17.97 8.19 -5.42
C VAL A 71 -17.52 8.88 -6.73
N SER A 72 -18.36 9.75 -7.29
CA SER A 72 -18.07 10.48 -8.52
C SER A 72 -16.80 11.35 -8.38
N MET A 73 -16.64 12.03 -7.24
CA MET A 73 -15.44 12.83 -6.95
C MET A 73 -14.18 11.96 -6.84
N ALA A 74 -14.25 10.81 -6.17
CA ALA A 74 -13.12 9.86 -6.13
C ALA A 74 -12.74 9.34 -7.53
N HIS A 75 -13.71 8.97 -8.35
CA HIS A 75 -13.47 8.57 -9.74
C HIS A 75 -12.90 9.72 -10.58
N ALA A 76 -13.34 10.96 -10.37
CA ALA A 76 -12.80 12.14 -11.05
C ALA A 76 -11.34 12.43 -10.65
N ILE A 77 -11.02 12.38 -9.35
CA ILE A 77 -9.64 12.47 -8.84
C ILE A 77 -8.78 11.35 -9.45
N ALA A 78 -9.28 10.11 -9.42
CA ALA A 78 -8.53 8.96 -9.89
C ALA A 78 -8.19 9.06 -11.38
N ARG A 79 -9.17 9.40 -12.22
CA ARG A 79 -8.98 9.64 -13.66
C ARG A 79 -8.03 10.81 -13.94
N ARG A 80 -8.11 11.89 -13.15
CA ARG A 80 -7.24 13.07 -13.36
C ARG A 80 -5.79 12.80 -13.00
N LEU A 81 -5.54 11.95 -12.01
CA LEU A 81 -4.19 11.52 -11.62
C LEU A 81 -3.63 10.47 -12.59
N SER A 82 -4.46 9.53 -13.08
CA SER A 82 -4.00 8.53 -14.05
C SER A 82 -3.61 9.10 -15.42
N VAL A 83 -4.19 10.24 -15.82
CA VAL A 83 -3.85 10.93 -17.08
C VAL A 83 -2.53 11.70 -16.99
N ARG A 84 -2.07 12.12 -15.80
CA ARG A 84 -0.75 12.76 -15.63
C ARG A 84 0.37 11.72 -15.51
N ARG A 85 0.51 10.89 -16.54
CA ARG A 85 1.62 9.93 -16.68
C ARG A 85 2.94 10.72 -16.80
N ARG A 86 3.76 10.65 -15.75
CA ARG A 86 5.08 11.28 -15.70
C ARG A 86 6.05 10.49 -16.60
N PRO A 87 6.86 11.15 -17.45
CA PRO A 87 8.05 10.52 -18.04
C PRO A 87 8.97 10.07 -16.89
N ARG A 88 9.21 8.77 -16.78
CA ARG A 88 10.16 8.25 -15.77
C ARG A 88 11.55 8.75 -16.12
N ASP A 89 12.30 9.20 -15.12
CA ASP A 89 13.67 9.64 -15.36
C ASP A 89 14.57 8.42 -15.60
N THR A 90 14.81 8.12 -16.88
CA THR A 90 15.64 7.00 -17.34
C THR A 90 17.07 7.07 -16.77
N ARG A 91 17.53 8.25 -16.31
CA ARG A 91 18.83 8.41 -15.63
C ARG A 91 18.80 8.01 -14.16
N ALA A 92 17.63 7.96 -13.50
CA ALA A 92 17.50 7.45 -12.13
C ALA A 92 17.51 5.91 -12.11
N GLU A 93 16.94 5.26 -13.13
CA GLU A 93 16.96 3.79 -13.30
C GLU A 93 18.32 3.23 -13.80
N ARG A 94 19.43 3.99 -13.70
CA ARG A 94 20.80 3.51 -13.99
C ARG A 94 21.31 2.42 -13.01
N GLY A 95 20.49 1.98 -12.07
CA GLY A 95 20.74 0.85 -11.18
C GLY A 95 20.83 -0.51 -11.90
N SER A 96 21.33 -1.52 -11.20
CA SER A 96 21.62 -2.86 -11.74
C SER A 96 20.35 -3.60 -12.19
N GLY A 97 20.15 -3.68 -13.50
CA GLY A 97 19.14 -4.52 -14.16
C GLY A 97 19.64 -4.84 -15.57
N ALA A 98 19.31 -6.04 -16.08
CA ALA A 98 19.65 -6.40 -17.45
C ALA A 98 18.88 -5.48 -18.42
N LEU A 99 19.57 -4.97 -19.43
CA LEU A 99 18.93 -4.35 -20.60
C LEU A 99 18.25 -5.47 -21.39
N VAL A 100 16.96 -5.26 -21.70
CA VAL A 100 16.13 -6.16 -22.49
C VAL A 100 15.45 -5.34 -23.58
N SER A 101 15.49 -5.84 -24.81
CA SER A 101 14.83 -5.23 -25.97
C SER A 101 13.34 -5.55 -25.90
N MET A 102 12.47 -4.53 -25.88
CA MET A 102 11.02 -4.68 -25.76
C MET A 102 10.28 -3.71 -26.70
N PRO A 103 9.05 -4.03 -27.16
CA PRO A 103 8.21 -3.10 -27.92
C PRO A 103 7.98 -1.78 -27.18
N TYR A 104 8.03 -0.66 -27.89
CA TYR A 104 7.86 0.66 -27.31
C TYR A 104 6.46 0.86 -26.72
N ALA A 105 6.43 1.28 -25.44
CA ALA A 105 5.21 1.43 -24.65
C ALA A 105 5.08 2.84 -24.04
N TYR A 106 5.72 3.86 -24.65
CA TYR A 106 5.86 5.23 -24.12
C TYR A 106 6.50 5.24 -22.71
N ARG A 107 7.66 4.57 -22.57
CA ARG A 107 8.35 4.31 -21.30
C ARG A 107 9.87 4.54 -21.33
N SER A 108 10.52 4.41 -22.49
CA SER A 108 11.95 4.59 -22.67
C SER A 108 12.24 5.32 -23.97
N ASP A 109 13.28 6.14 -23.97
CA ASP A 109 13.79 6.88 -25.14
C ASP A 109 15.09 6.23 -25.70
N ASP A 110 15.54 5.10 -25.13
CA ASP A 110 16.71 4.34 -25.56
C ASP A 110 16.30 3.29 -26.59
N ILE A 111 16.51 3.58 -27.89
CA ILE A 111 16.05 2.72 -28.99
C ILE A 111 17.05 1.58 -29.23
N ASP A 112 16.54 0.35 -29.30
CA ASP A 112 17.28 -0.80 -29.81
C ASP A 112 17.31 -0.73 -31.34
N LEU A 113 18.28 0.02 -31.88
CA LEU A 113 18.39 0.26 -33.32
C LEU A 113 18.48 -1.06 -34.10
N ASP A 114 19.26 -2.03 -33.61
CA ASP A 114 19.48 -3.31 -34.29
C ASP A 114 18.16 -4.11 -34.39
N ARG A 115 17.45 -4.28 -33.27
CA ARG A 115 16.14 -4.97 -33.26
C ARG A 115 15.02 -4.19 -33.95
N THR A 116 15.07 -2.86 -33.92
CA THR A 116 14.12 -2.02 -34.65
C THR A 116 14.33 -2.16 -36.16
N ILE A 117 15.57 -2.15 -36.65
CA ILE A 117 15.89 -2.35 -38.07
C ILE A 117 15.41 -3.72 -38.56
N GLU A 118 15.59 -4.78 -37.76
CA GLU A 118 15.02 -6.11 -38.05
C GLU A 118 13.49 -6.08 -38.17
N MET A 119 12.79 -5.49 -37.19
CA MET A 119 11.32 -5.37 -37.20
C MET A 119 10.81 -4.55 -38.40
N LEU A 120 11.47 -3.44 -38.72
CA LEU A 120 11.13 -2.57 -39.85
C LEU A 120 11.43 -3.20 -41.22
N ALA A 121 12.42 -4.10 -41.30
CA ALA A 121 12.68 -4.88 -42.51
C ALA A 121 11.55 -5.88 -42.80
N GLU A 122 10.90 -6.43 -41.77
CA GLU A 122 9.72 -7.28 -41.90
C GLU A 122 8.41 -6.48 -42.06
N ARG A 123 8.34 -5.27 -41.49
CA ARG A 123 7.15 -4.39 -41.49
C ARG A 123 7.45 -3.00 -42.05
N PRO A 124 7.37 -2.78 -43.38
CA PRO A 124 7.72 -1.50 -44.02
C PRO A 124 6.82 -0.31 -43.66
N VAL A 125 5.66 -0.56 -43.04
CA VAL A 125 4.71 0.44 -42.55
C VAL A 125 4.50 0.18 -41.05
N PRO A 126 5.37 0.72 -40.18
CA PRO A 126 5.35 0.42 -38.76
C PRO A 126 4.26 1.18 -37.99
N GLU A 127 3.79 0.55 -36.91
CA GLU A 127 3.09 1.20 -35.81
C GLU A 127 4.09 1.61 -34.71
N ASP A 128 3.69 2.48 -33.78
CA ASP A 128 4.56 2.92 -32.67
C ASP A 128 5.16 1.74 -31.87
N THR A 129 4.48 0.59 -31.82
CA THR A 129 4.93 -0.62 -31.10
C THR A 129 5.99 -1.44 -31.86
N ASP A 130 6.21 -1.17 -33.15
CA ASP A 130 7.28 -1.81 -33.95
C ASP A 130 8.66 -1.18 -33.69
N VAL A 131 8.70 -0.02 -33.02
CA VAL A 131 9.94 0.52 -32.45
C VAL A 131 10.32 -0.33 -31.24
N ILE A 132 11.52 -0.92 -31.27
CA ILE A 132 12.04 -1.70 -30.15
C ILE A 132 12.93 -0.78 -29.30
N VAL A 133 12.68 -0.73 -28.00
CA VAL A 133 13.46 0.03 -27.03
C VAL A 133 14.23 -0.89 -26.09
N ARG A 134 15.39 -0.43 -25.65
CA ARG A 134 16.16 -1.05 -24.57
C ARG A 134 15.60 -0.53 -23.26
N GLU A 135 14.84 -1.39 -22.57
CA GLU A 135 14.45 -1.13 -21.19
C GLU A 135 15.39 -1.91 -20.27
N ARG A 136 15.85 -1.29 -19.19
CA ARG A 136 16.33 -2.11 -18.06
C ARG A 136 15.11 -2.82 -17.52
N THR A 137 15.23 -4.12 -17.22
CA THR A 137 14.23 -4.80 -16.39
C THR A 137 14.16 -4.05 -15.06
N SER A 138 13.18 -3.15 -14.93
CA SER A 138 12.97 -2.39 -13.70
C SER A 138 12.76 -3.41 -12.58
N SER A 139 13.46 -3.23 -11.46
CA SER A 139 13.35 -4.20 -10.38
C SER A 139 11.93 -4.15 -9.83
N ARG A 140 11.14 -5.21 -10.08
CA ARG A 140 9.73 -5.33 -9.67
C ARG A 140 9.52 -4.70 -8.29
N ARG A 141 8.57 -3.78 -8.20
CA ARG A 141 8.28 -3.03 -6.98
C ARG A 141 6.98 -3.57 -6.37
N ALA A 142 6.94 -3.65 -5.05
CA ALA A 142 5.72 -3.97 -4.32
C ALA A 142 5.42 -2.88 -3.31
N ALA A 143 4.20 -2.34 -3.35
CA ALA A 143 3.72 -1.41 -2.35
C ALA A 143 2.52 -1.96 -1.58
N VAL A 144 2.46 -1.66 -0.28
CA VAL A 144 1.23 -1.80 0.52
C VAL A 144 0.80 -0.41 0.96
N LEU A 145 -0.40 0.01 0.55
CA LEU A 145 -1.07 1.18 1.09
C LEU A 145 -1.92 0.73 2.29
N ILE A 146 -1.67 1.32 3.45
CA ILE A 146 -2.35 1.05 4.72
C ILE A 146 -3.13 2.31 5.08
N VAL A 147 -4.46 2.24 5.06
CA VAL A 147 -5.36 3.41 5.22
C VAL A 147 -6.16 3.31 6.51
N ASP A 148 -6.09 4.37 7.31
CA ASP A 148 -6.93 4.56 8.48
C ASP A 148 -8.37 4.89 8.06
N VAL A 149 -9.31 4.05 8.50
CA VAL A 149 -10.76 4.24 8.30
C VAL A 149 -11.52 4.24 9.64
N SER A 150 -10.81 4.55 10.74
CA SER A 150 -11.41 4.64 12.08
C SER A 150 -12.45 5.75 12.18
N GLY A 151 -12.20 6.89 11.54
CA GLY A 151 -13.11 8.03 11.45
C GLY A 151 -14.08 7.96 10.25
N SER A 152 -14.99 8.93 10.18
CA SER A 152 -15.90 9.08 9.03
C SER A 152 -15.12 9.45 7.76
N MET A 153 -15.01 8.50 6.81
CA MET A 153 -14.39 8.69 5.49
C MET A 153 -15.22 9.58 4.55
N ARG A 154 -15.40 10.85 4.92
CA ARG A 154 -16.14 11.88 4.17
C ARG A 154 -15.24 13.09 3.92
N GLY A 155 -15.65 13.97 2.99
CA GLY A 155 -14.94 15.23 2.74
C GLY A 155 -13.49 15.02 2.30
N GLU A 156 -12.54 15.67 2.97
CA GLU A 156 -11.14 15.70 2.54
C GLU A 156 -10.40 14.36 2.77
N LYS A 157 -10.64 13.67 3.89
CA LYS A 157 -10.15 12.29 4.16
C LYS A 157 -10.34 11.36 2.96
N MET A 158 -11.56 11.39 2.43
CA MET A 158 -11.96 10.57 1.29
C MET A 158 -11.22 10.97 0.00
N ARG A 159 -11.08 12.28 -0.27
CA ARG A 159 -10.34 12.80 -1.42
C ARG A 159 -8.84 12.47 -1.34
N ILE A 160 -8.25 12.52 -0.14
CA ILE A 160 -6.86 12.13 0.13
C ILE A 160 -6.64 10.65 -0.15
N ALA A 161 -7.50 9.77 0.38
CA ALA A 161 -7.39 8.33 0.14
C ALA A 161 -7.60 7.98 -1.35
N ALA A 162 -8.58 8.58 -2.02
CA ALA A 162 -8.81 8.43 -3.45
C ALA A 162 -7.61 8.88 -4.30
N ALA A 163 -7.01 10.03 -3.96
CA ALA A 163 -5.80 10.51 -4.62
C ALA A 163 -4.61 9.55 -4.42
N THR A 164 -4.47 9.00 -3.21
CA THR A 164 -3.35 8.12 -2.86
C THR A 164 -3.46 6.77 -3.59
N VAL A 165 -4.63 6.13 -3.55
CA VAL A 165 -4.91 4.86 -4.27
C VAL A 165 -4.67 5.04 -5.77
N ALA A 166 -5.17 6.11 -6.37
CA ALA A 166 -5.07 6.35 -7.80
C ALA A 166 -3.64 6.67 -8.26
N ALA A 167 -2.92 7.52 -7.53
CA ALA A 167 -1.53 7.84 -7.83
C ALA A 167 -0.64 6.59 -7.72
N LEU A 168 -0.80 5.77 -6.68
CA LEU A 168 -0.05 4.52 -6.54
C LEU A 168 -0.41 3.50 -7.61
N SER A 169 -1.69 3.34 -7.95
CA SER A 169 -2.13 2.43 -9.01
C SER A 169 -1.64 2.86 -10.40
N THR A 170 -1.45 4.16 -10.61
CA THR A 170 -0.87 4.71 -11.85
C THR A 170 0.63 4.50 -11.90
N ASP A 171 1.34 4.79 -10.80
CA ASP A 171 2.80 4.65 -10.74
C ASP A 171 3.24 3.17 -10.83
N LEU A 172 2.52 2.28 -10.16
CA LEU A 172 2.73 0.81 -10.10
C LEU A 172 2.00 0.08 -11.24
N SER A 173 1.88 0.70 -12.40
CA SER A 173 1.34 0.10 -13.64
C SER A 173 2.41 -0.61 -14.48
N GLY A 174 3.62 -0.83 -13.92
CA GLY A 174 4.70 -1.57 -14.56
C GLY A 174 4.42 -3.06 -14.68
N ALA A 175 5.08 -3.73 -15.62
CA ALA A 175 4.94 -5.18 -15.78
C ALA A 175 5.54 -5.91 -14.56
N GLY A 176 4.69 -6.49 -13.72
CA GLY A 176 5.09 -7.16 -12.48
C GLY A 176 5.30 -6.22 -11.28
N ASP A 177 4.90 -4.95 -11.36
CA ASP A 177 4.68 -4.12 -10.17
C ASP A 177 3.45 -4.66 -9.40
N GLN A 178 3.47 -4.52 -8.07
CA GLN A 178 2.43 -5.02 -7.18
C GLN A 178 1.93 -3.92 -6.22
N LEU A 179 0.63 -3.90 -5.98
CA LEU A 179 -0.01 -2.99 -5.04
C LEU A 179 -1.03 -3.75 -4.19
N ALA A 180 -0.94 -3.64 -2.86
CA ALA A 180 -1.97 -4.08 -1.94
C ALA A 180 -2.60 -2.89 -1.22
N LEU A 181 -3.84 -3.08 -0.74
CA LEU A 181 -4.61 -2.10 0.00
C LEU A 181 -5.17 -2.74 1.27
N VAL A 182 -4.75 -2.22 2.41
CA VAL A 182 -5.25 -2.56 3.75
C VAL A 182 -6.00 -1.35 4.29
N ALA A 183 -7.23 -1.53 4.75
CA ALA A 183 -7.96 -0.55 5.56
C ALA A 183 -7.97 -1.01 7.02
N PHE A 184 -7.83 -0.10 8.00
CA PHE A 184 -7.81 -0.47 9.42
C PHE A 184 -8.58 0.50 10.33
N TRP A 185 -9.07 -0.03 11.45
CA TRP A 185 -9.68 0.68 12.57
C TRP A 185 -9.25 -0.03 13.87
N SER A 186 -10.14 -0.59 14.70
CA SER A 186 -9.78 -1.60 15.72
C SER A 186 -9.31 -2.92 15.08
N ASP A 187 -9.94 -3.27 13.96
CA ASP A 187 -9.73 -4.45 13.14
C ASP A 187 -9.12 -4.03 11.79
N ALA A 188 -8.99 -4.95 10.82
CA ALA A 188 -8.45 -4.61 9.50
C ALA A 188 -9.12 -5.37 8.35
N ALA A 189 -9.05 -4.82 7.15
CA ALA A 189 -9.59 -5.38 5.92
C ALA A 189 -8.56 -5.33 4.79
N LEU A 190 -8.19 -6.49 4.24
CA LEU A 190 -7.36 -6.59 3.03
C LEU A 190 -8.26 -6.47 1.79
N LEU A 191 -8.42 -5.24 1.30
CA LEU A 191 -9.28 -4.91 0.16
C LEU A 191 -8.68 -5.37 -1.18
N LYS A 192 -7.35 -5.45 -1.25
CA LYS A 192 -6.59 -5.97 -2.39
C LYS A 192 -5.28 -6.56 -1.90
N GLY A 193 -5.02 -7.83 -2.21
CA GLY A 193 -3.68 -8.42 -2.06
C GLY A 193 -2.77 -8.12 -3.25
N LEU A 194 -1.46 -8.26 -3.07
CA LEU A 194 -0.42 -8.02 -4.08
C LEU A 194 -0.61 -8.85 -5.35
N THR A 195 -1.16 -10.05 -5.21
CA THR A 195 -1.44 -11.00 -6.31
C THR A 195 -2.76 -10.76 -7.03
N HIS A 196 -3.62 -9.87 -6.51
CA HIS A 196 -4.96 -9.64 -7.06
C HIS A 196 -4.95 -8.43 -8.01
N VAL A 197 -5.61 -8.56 -9.16
CA VAL A 197 -5.92 -7.43 -10.04
C VAL A 197 -7.29 -6.88 -9.66
N THR A 198 -7.38 -5.59 -9.36
CA THR A 198 -8.63 -4.94 -8.98
C THR A 198 -8.59 -3.47 -9.42
N PRO A 199 -9.58 -2.98 -10.19
CA PRO A 199 -9.62 -1.59 -10.63
C PRO A 199 -9.67 -0.61 -9.45
N PRO A 200 -8.97 0.54 -9.51
CA PRO A 200 -8.95 1.53 -8.42
C PRO A 200 -10.33 1.99 -7.96
N GLY A 201 -11.28 2.16 -8.89
CA GLY A 201 -12.65 2.55 -8.57
C GLY A 201 -13.34 1.56 -7.64
N LYS A 202 -13.32 0.27 -7.97
CA LYS A 202 -13.90 -0.81 -7.14
C LYS A 202 -13.27 -0.87 -5.74
N LEU A 203 -11.99 -0.53 -5.59
CA LEU A 203 -11.34 -0.43 -4.27
C LEU A 203 -11.92 0.71 -3.44
N LEU A 204 -12.13 1.87 -4.05
CA LEU A 204 -12.70 3.04 -3.39
C LEU A 204 -14.18 2.80 -3.04
N ASP A 205 -14.97 2.23 -3.95
CA ASP A 205 -16.35 1.81 -3.69
C ASP A 205 -16.44 0.83 -2.52
N THR A 206 -15.50 -0.12 -2.42
CA THR A 206 -15.43 -1.09 -1.31
C THR A 206 -15.03 -0.39 0.00
N MET A 207 -14.03 0.48 -0.04
CA MET A 207 -13.54 1.23 1.13
C MET A 207 -14.62 2.15 1.74
N LEU A 208 -15.49 2.72 0.90
CA LEU A 208 -16.60 3.59 1.35
C LEU A 208 -17.74 2.84 2.04
N ARG A 209 -17.83 1.52 1.86
CA ARG A 209 -18.82 0.65 2.50
C ARG A 209 -18.33 0.07 3.83
N ILE A 210 -17.12 0.43 4.27
CA ILE A 210 -16.59 0.05 5.58
C ILE A 210 -17.21 0.96 6.65
N PRO A 211 -17.84 0.40 7.70
CA PRO A 211 -18.38 1.20 8.80
C PRO A 211 -17.28 1.92 9.57
N ALA A 212 -17.44 3.23 9.81
CA ALA A 212 -16.57 3.99 10.70
C ALA A 212 -16.76 3.53 12.15
N ARG A 213 -15.71 2.96 12.76
CA ARG A 213 -15.80 2.27 14.08
C ARG A 213 -15.05 2.95 15.23
N GLY A 214 -14.52 4.15 15.02
CA GLY A 214 -14.08 5.09 16.08
C GLY A 214 -12.85 4.71 16.91
N LEU A 215 -12.25 3.54 16.66
CA LEU A 215 -11.03 3.06 17.30
C LEU A 215 -9.91 2.89 16.26
N THR A 216 -8.67 3.15 16.68
CA THR A 216 -7.53 3.33 15.78
C THR A 216 -6.34 2.47 16.24
N ASN A 217 -6.32 1.22 15.77
CA ASN A 217 -5.30 0.21 16.03
C ASN A 217 -4.25 0.16 14.91
N VAL A 218 -3.46 1.23 14.84
CA VAL A 218 -2.32 1.38 13.90
C VAL A 218 -1.40 0.16 13.94
N GLY A 219 -1.17 -0.44 15.12
CA GLY A 219 -0.33 -1.63 15.26
C GLY A 219 -0.87 -2.81 14.44
N PHE A 220 -2.17 -3.09 14.53
CA PHE A 220 -2.78 -4.16 13.74
C PHE A 220 -2.74 -3.87 12.24
N GLY A 221 -3.07 -2.65 11.80
CA GLY A 221 -2.94 -2.24 10.40
C GLY A 221 -1.52 -2.43 9.84
N LEU A 222 -0.49 -2.06 10.62
CA LEU A 222 0.92 -2.30 10.29
C LEU A 222 1.27 -3.78 10.24
N SER A 223 0.79 -4.60 11.18
CA SER A 223 1.09 -6.05 11.19
C SER A 223 0.55 -6.76 9.93
N VAL A 224 -0.68 -6.46 9.51
CA VAL A 224 -1.31 -7.00 8.29
C VAL A 224 -0.55 -6.52 7.05
N GLY A 225 -0.18 -5.23 6.99
CA GLY A 225 0.59 -4.68 5.88
C GLY A 225 2.00 -5.26 5.77
N ALA A 226 2.69 -5.50 6.89
CA ALA A 226 4.01 -6.13 6.92
C ALA A 226 3.95 -7.58 6.43
N ALA A 227 2.97 -8.35 6.89
CA ALA A 227 2.77 -9.73 6.50
C ALA A 227 2.39 -9.87 5.01
N GLU A 228 1.56 -8.98 4.47
CA GLU A 228 1.28 -8.96 3.03
C GLU A 228 2.52 -8.55 2.20
N LEU A 229 3.28 -7.53 2.63
CA LEU A 229 4.49 -7.09 1.94
C LEU A 229 5.58 -8.18 1.94
N ALA A 230 5.67 -8.99 3.01
CA ALA A 230 6.61 -10.11 3.14
C ALA A 230 6.35 -11.23 2.11
N ARG A 231 5.14 -11.33 1.54
CA ARG A 231 4.82 -12.27 0.45
C ARG A 231 5.43 -11.88 -0.89
N SER A 232 5.98 -10.68 -1.02
CA SER A 232 6.61 -10.23 -2.26
C SER A 232 8.10 -10.57 -2.33
N ALA A 233 8.50 -11.12 -3.48
CA ALA A 233 9.90 -11.23 -3.90
C ALA A 233 10.42 -9.96 -4.63
N ALA A 234 9.64 -8.87 -4.64
CA ALA A 234 10.06 -7.58 -5.17
C ALA A 234 11.34 -7.08 -4.49
N ARG A 235 12.28 -6.53 -5.27
CA ARG A 235 13.54 -5.99 -4.72
C ARG A 235 13.28 -4.73 -3.90
N ARG A 236 12.42 -3.85 -4.42
CA ARG A 236 11.90 -2.69 -3.68
C ARG A 236 10.53 -3.04 -3.12
N ARG A 237 10.42 -2.92 -1.80
CA ARG A 237 9.22 -3.22 -1.02
C ARG A 237 8.96 -2.02 -0.13
N THR A 238 7.80 -1.38 -0.30
CA THR A 238 7.51 -0.08 0.31
C THR A 238 6.12 -0.12 0.96
N ALA A 239 6.00 0.31 2.20
CA ALA A 239 4.73 0.54 2.85
C ALA A 239 4.45 2.04 2.94
N ILE A 240 3.17 2.41 2.78
CA ILE A 240 2.71 3.78 2.89
C ILE A 240 1.51 3.76 3.84
N LEU A 241 1.68 4.35 5.02
CA LEU A 241 0.62 4.51 6.02
C LEU A 241 -0.05 5.87 5.85
N LEU A 242 -1.35 5.90 5.61
CA LEU A 242 -2.20 7.09 5.58
C LEU A 242 -3.08 7.10 6.84
N THR A 243 -2.85 8.05 7.75
CA THR A 243 -3.50 8.15 9.06
C THR A 243 -3.32 9.57 9.64
N ASP A 244 -4.19 9.97 10.57
CA ASP A 244 -3.93 11.12 11.48
C ASP A 244 -3.03 10.73 12.67
N ALA A 245 -2.66 9.45 12.76
CA ALA A 245 -1.83 8.85 13.80
C ALA A 245 -2.40 8.95 15.23
N VAL A 246 -3.71 9.18 15.40
CA VAL A 246 -4.35 9.21 16.74
C VAL A 246 -4.57 7.79 17.29
N HIS A 247 -3.47 7.05 17.44
CA HIS A 247 -3.45 5.68 17.96
C HIS A 247 -4.05 5.63 19.37
N ASN A 248 -5.14 4.89 19.50
CA ASN A 248 -5.97 4.87 20.72
C ASN A 248 -6.39 3.46 21.16
N ALA A 249 -5.98 2.41 20.45
CA ALA A 249 -6.29 1.02 20.76
C ALA A 249 -5.15 0.07 20.34
N GLY A 250 -4.84 -0.94 21.15
CA GLY A 250 -3.81 -1.94 20.85
C GLY A 250 -2.41 -1.62 21.42
N PRO A 251 -1.37 -2.38 21.03
CA PRO A 251 0.02 -2.18 21.46
C PRO A 251 0.70 -1.03 20.68
N ASP A 252 1.86 -0.56 21.16
CA ASP A 252 2.59 0.55 20.52
C ASP A 252 3.01 0.17 19.08
N PRO A 253 2.56 0.90 18.04
CA PRO A 253 2.89 0.60 16.66
C PRO A 253 4.37 0.78 16.31
N ARG A 254 5.18 1.44 17.16
CA ARG A 254 6.63 1.60 17.00
C ARG A 254 7.36 0.26 16.87
N ASP A 255 6.97 -0.74 17.66
CA ASP A 255 7.58 -2.07 17.66
C ASP A 255 7.45 -2.77 16.29
N LEU A 256 6.36 -2.48 15.57
CA LEU A 256 6.08 -3.07 14.26
C LEU A 256 6.65 -2.26 13.10
N ALA A 257 6.88 -0.95 13.27
CA ALA A 257 7.42 -0.08 12.22
C ALA A 257 8.79 -0.57 11.71
N GLY A 258 9.68 -1.02 12.61
CA GLY A 258 11.01 -1.56 12.27
C GLY A 258 11.01 -2.90 11.51
N ARG A 259 9.84 -3.52 11.29
CA ARG A 259 9.71 -4.74 10.48
C ARG A 259 9.64 -4.45 8.98
N PHE A 260 9.40 -3.19 8.60
CA PHE A 260 9.31 -2.78 7.21
C PHE A 260 10.69 -2.46 6.63
N PRO A 261 11.00 -2.90 5.40
CA PRO A 261 12.21 -2.46 4.70
C PRO A 261 12.18 -0.96 4.35
N GLU A 262 10.98 -0.42 4.09
CA GLU A 262 10.74 1.01 3.82
C GLU A 262 9.27 1.31 4.19
N LEU A 263 9.01 2.20 5.16
CA LEU A 263 7.68 2.63 5.61
C LEU A 263 7.61 4.16 5.63
N HIS A 264 6.79 4.73 4.75
CA HIS A 264 6.49 6.16 4.74
C HIS A 264 5.15 6.43 5.44
N VAL A 265 5.01 7.62 6.00
CA VAL A 265 3.78 8.08 6.65
C VAL A 265 3.26 9.31 5.91
N LEU A 266 2.08 9.19 5.32
CA LEU A 266 1.24 10.31 4.92
C LEU A 266 0.40 10.70 6.13
N LEU A 267 0.89 11.65 6.91
CA LEU A 267 0.19 12.14 8.09
C LEU A 267 -0.89 13.12 7.65
N GLU A 268 -2.14 12.77 7.90
CA GLU A 268 -3.24 13.70 7.73
C GLU A 268 -3.23 14.76 8.83
N THR A 269 -3.35 16.03 8.45
CA THR A 269 -3.29 17.17 9.39
C THR A 269 -4.58 17.99 9.47
N ASP A 270 -5.66 17.56 8.81
CA ASP A 270 -7.00 18.17 8.89
C ASP A 270 -7.74 17.68 10.16
N GLY A 271 -7.19 18.02 11.34
CA GLY A 271 -7.77 17.64 12.64
C GLY A 271 -6.75 17.38 13.74
N GLU A 272 -7.19 16.70 14.80
CA GLU A 272 -6.31 16.14 15.85
C GLU A 272 -5.40 15.08 15.23
N HIS A 273 -4.08 15.20 15.44
CA HIS A 273 -3.09 14.31 14.85
C HIS A 273 -1.85 14.14 15.75
N ASP A 274 -1.18 12.98 15.72
CA ASP A 274 0.05 12.71 16.47
C ASP A 274 1.29 12.76 15.57
N LEU A 275 1.75 13.99 15.28
CA LEU A 275 2.96 14.24 14.50
C LEU A 275 4.23 13.61 15.11
N PRO A 276 4.46 13.60 16.44
CA PRO A 276 5.52 12.82 17.06
C PRO A 276 5.46 11.32 16.72
N LEU A 277 4.30 10.67 16.86
CA LEU A 277 4.13 9.26 16.54
C LEU A 277 4.37 8.99 15.05
N GLY A 278 3.77 9.79 14.16
CA GLY A 278 3.97 9.64 12.72
C GLY A 278 5.45 9.74 12.33
N ARG A 279 6.22 10.64 12.98
CA ARG A 279 7.67 10.77 12.75
C ARG A 279 8.44 9.55 13.25
N ASP A 280 8.09 9.02 14.42
CA ASP A 280 8.71 7.79 14.95
C ASP A 280 8.47 6.61 14.02
N LEU A 281 7.23 6.39 13.55
CA LEU A 281 6.89 5.29 12.65
C LEU A 281 7.68 5.36 11.34
N ALA A 282 7.72 6.54 10.70
CA ALA A 282 8.49 6.74 9.47
C ALA A 282 10.00 6.52 9.70
N ARG A 283 10.55 7.02 10.81
CA ARG A 283 11.98 6.88 11.16
C ARG A 283 12.37 5.43 11.45
N LEU A 284 11.55 4.72 12.22
CA LEU A 284 11.82 3.34 12.63
C LEU A 284 11.70 2.36 11.45
N GLY A 285 10.76 2.59 10.53
CA GLY A 285 10.65 1.82 9.29
C GLY A 285 11.45 2.41 8.11
N HIS A 286 12.51 3.19 8.38
CA HIS A 286 13.48 3.69 7.39
C HIS A 286 12.94 4.59 6.25
N GLY A 287 11.70 5.05 6.31
CA GLY A 287 11.08 5.91 5.31
C GLY A 287 11.05 7.39 5.69
N THR A 288 9.98 8.08 5.28
CA THR A 288 9.80 9.53 5.47
C THR A 288 8.38 9.88 5.85
N LEU A 289 8.21 10.94 6.64
CA LEU A 289 6.90 11.52 6.94
C LEU A 289 6.61 12.71 6.01
N HIS A 290 5.40 12.74 5.46
CA HIS A 290 4.86 13.84 4.69
C HIS A 290 3.50 14.23 5.29
N GLN A 291 3.34 15.51 5.64
CA GLN A 291 2.04 16.04 6.07
C GLN A 291 1.15 16.29 4.85
N VAL A 292 -0.12 15.96 4.98
CA VAL A 292 -1.15 16.06 3.94
C VAL A 292 -2.38 16.73 4.56
N ALA A 293 -2.63 17.99 4.21
CA ALA A 293 -3.85 18.69 4.61
C ALA A 293 -4.97 18.47 3.59
N THR A 294 -4.62 18.25 2.32
CA THR A 294 -5.56 18.08 1.22
C THR A 294 -5.11 17.01 0.23
N HIS A 295 -6.05 16.52 -0.58
CA HIS A 295 -5.80 15.60 -1.70
C HIS A 295 -4.79 16.14 -2.73
N ARG A 296 -4.55 17.46 -2.76
CA ARG A 296 -3.57 18.09 -3.63
C ARG A 296 -2.14 17.87 -3.17
N ASP A 297 -1.92 17.67 -1.87
CA ASP A 297 -0.60 17.47 -1.26
C ASP A 297 -0.09 16.03 -1.44
N VAL A 298 -1.01 15.09 -1.70
CA VAL A 298 -0.74 13.66 -1.95
C VAL A 298 0.21 13.45 -3.11
N ALA A 299 -0.04 14.06 -4.28
CA ALA A 299 0.81 13.85 -5.46
C ALA A 299 2.25 14.40 -5.24
N PRO A 300 2.47 15.61 -4.69
CA PRO A 300 3.80 16.06 -4.25
C PRO A 300 4.44 15.19 -3.16
N ALA A 301 3.68 14.60 -2.24
CA ALA A 301 4.19 13.68 -1.23
C ALA A 301 4.67 12.34 -1.84
N LEU A 302 3.80 11.67 -2.60
CA LEU A 302 4.13 10.42 -3.29
C LEU A 302 5.28 10.58 -4.28
N ASN A 303 5.40 11.72 -4.97
CA ASN A 303 6.58 12.00 -5.80
C ASN A 303 7.89 12.01 -4.98
N ARG A 304 7.90 12.51 -3.73
CA ARG A 304 9.11 12.49 -2.89
C ARG A 304 9.42 11.10 -2.32
N ILE A 305 8.39 10.26 -2.14
CA ILE A 305 8.50 8.87 -1.71
C ILE A 305 9.06 8.00 -2.83
N LEU A 306 8.42 8.00 -4.00
CA LEU A 306 8.66 7.03 -5.06
C LEU A 306 9.88 7.33 -5.94
N ASN A 307 10.40 8.56 -5.93
CA ASN A 307 11.63 8.96 -6.66
C ASN A 307 12.90 8.90 -5.80
N ARG A 308 12.84 8.27 -4.61
CA ARG A 308 14.03 7.71 -3.94
C ARG A 308 14.36 6.34 -4.52
#